data_AF-A0A416KUH5-F1
#
_entry.id   AF-A0A416KUH5-F1
#
_cell.length_a   1.000
_cell.length_b   1.000
_cell.length_c   1.000
_cell.angle_alpha   90.00
_cell.angle_beta   90.00
_cell.angle_gamma   90.00
#
_symmetry.space_group_name_H-M   'P 1'
#
loop_
_entity.id
_entity.type
_entity.pdbx_description
1 polymer ?
#
loop_
_entity_poly.entity_id
_entity_poly.type
_entity_poly.pdbx_seq_one_letter_code
_entity_poly.pdbx_strand_id
1 'polypeptide(L)'
;MLEIQAIKKSASTTNGHVVSDPVFCMIPASKDLNTLAGLYKKELEAAAFKGAETIYFPSLSCSSQPLLFRAISQIYRTILDFGDAGDTSVKKVCIVCEDDDIRNTYMVVWNFYYAGTKNARMNDGRWD
;
A
#
# COMPACT_ATOMS: atom_id res chain seq x y z
N MET A 1 -2.69 -1.07 15.89
CA MET A 1 -2.93 -0.14 14.77
C MET A 1 -1.95 -0.50 13.66
N LEU A 2 -2.47 -0.80 12.47
CA LEU A 2 -1.67 -1.20 11.32
C LEU A 2 -1.02 0.05 10.71
N GLU A 3 0.29 -0.01 10.45
CA GLU A 3 1.06 1.07 9.83
C GLU A 3 1.15 0.86 8.31
N ILE A 4 0.99 1.93 7.53
CA ILE A 4 1.18 1.93 6.07
C ILE A 4 2.34 2.87 5.73
N GLN A 5 3.28 2.42 4.89
CA GLN A 5 4.39 3.22 4.39
C GLN A 5 4.59 3.05 2.89
N ALA A 6 5.07 4.10 2.21
CA ALA A 6 5.58 4.01 0.84
C ALA A 6 7.12 4.13 0.89
N ILE A 7 7.82 3.09 0.42
CA ILE A 7 9.28 2.98 0.51
C ILE A 7 9.89 2.87 -0.89
N LYS A 8 11.14 3.33 -1.03
CA LYS A 8 11.91 3.10 -2.25
C LYS A 8 12.36 1.65 -2.30
N LYS A 9 12.31 1.02 -3.48
CA LYS A 9 12.87 -0.31 -3.69
C LYS A 9 14.37 -0.28 -3.36
N SER A 10 14.76 -1.05 -2.36
CA SER A 10 16.17 -1.24 -1.97
C SER A 10 16.47 -2.74 -1.88
N ALA A 11 17.73 -3.11 -2.07
CA ALA A 11 18.17 -4.51 -2.13
C ALA A 11 17.94 -5.33 -0.83
N SER A 12 17.46 -4.72 0.26
CA SER A 12 17.39 -5.31 1.60
C SER A 12 15.97 -5.50 2.14
N THR A 13 14.95 -5.63 1.29
CA THR A 13 13.59 -5.98 1.72
C THR A 13 13.51 -7.48 2.07
N THR A 14 14.16 -7.89 3.16
CA THR A 14 14.39 -9.31 3.48
C THR A 14 13.55 -9.87 4.63
N ASN A 15 12.89 -9.03 5.44
CA ASN A 15 12.13 -9.49 6.61
C ASN A 15 10.62 -9.20 6.46
N GLY A 16 9.89 -10.08 5.74
CA GLY A 16 8.42 -10.05 5.66
C GLY A 16 7.85 -10.83 4.47
N HIS A 17 6.52 -10.81 4.32
CA HIS A 17 5.84 -11.43 3.17
C HIS A 17 5.94 -10.50 1.96
N VAL A 18 6.68 -10.91 0.94
CA VAL A 18 6.88 -10.11 -0.28
C VAL A 18 5.91 -10.58 -1.36
N VAL A 19 5.03 -9.69 -1.78
CA VAL A 19 4.11 -9.92 -2.90
C VAL A 19 4.85 -9.58 -4.18
N SER A 20 5.06 -10.59 -5.02
CA SER A 20 5.82 -10.44 -6.28
C SER A 20 4.96 -10.66 -7.53
N ASP A 21 3.66 -10.94 -7.35
CA ASP A 21 2.76 -11.22 -8.47
C ASP A 21 2.54 -9.93 -9.29
N PRO A 22 2.80 -9.95 -10.63
CA PRO A 22 2.62 -8.80 -11.51
C PRO A 22 1.21 -8.19 -11.46
N VAL A 23 0.19 -8.93 -11.05
CA VAL A 23 -1.18 -8.43 -10.92
C VAL A 23 -1.27 -7.24 -9.94
N PHE A 24 -0.38 -7.15 -8.96
CA PHE A 24 -0.33 -6.04 -8.00
C PHE A 24 0.40 -4.80 -8.55
N CYS A 25 1.08 -4.91 -9.69
CA CYS A 25 1.72 -3.78 -10.36
C CYS A 25 0.78 -3.06 -11.34
N MET A 26 -0.42 -3.58 -11.59
CA MET A 26 -1.33 -3.06 -12.62
C MET A 26 -2.72 -2.79 -12.06
N ILE A 27 -3.36 -1.73 -12.57
CA ILE A 27 -4.78 -1.49 -12.30
C ILE A 27 -5.59 -2.36 -13.28
N PRO A 28 -6.58 -3.14 -12.82
CA PRO A 28 -7.41 -3.97 -13.70
C PRO A 28 -8.00 -3.16 -14.86
N ALA A 29 -7.94 -3.72 -16.08
CA ALA A 29 -8.37 -3.05 -17.31
C ALA A 29 -9.85 -2.60 -17.28
N SER A 30 -10.69 -3.30 -16.51
CA SER A 30 -12.10 -2.96 -16.29
C SER A 30 -12.29 -1.70 -15.43
N LYS A 31 -11.23 -1.12 -14.86
CA LYS A 31 -11.26 -0.10 -13.80
C LYS A 31 -12.06 -0.54 -12.57
N ASP A 32 -12.31 -1.85 -12.44
CA ASP A 32 -13.01 -2.39 -11.28
C ASP A 32 -12.05 -2.46 -10.09
N LEU A 33 -12.09 -1.39 -9.29
CA LEU A 33 -11.29 -1.28 -8.08
C LEU A 33 -11.73 -2.25 -6.98
N ASN A 34 -12.91 -2.85 -7.07
CA ASN A 34 -13.35 -3.88 -6.11
C ASN A 34 -12.55 -5.18 -6.30
N THR A 35 -12.27 -5.55 -7.55
CA THR A 35 -11.39 -6.69 -7.85
C THR A 35 -9.99 -6.44 -7.26
N LEU A 36 -9.45 -5.23 -7.43
CA LEU A 36 -8.16 -4.84 -6.84
C LEU A 36 -8.19 -4.93 -5.31
N ALA A 37 -9.23 -4.41 -4.66
CA ALA A 37 -9.42 -4.52 -3.22
C ALA A 37 -9.47 -5.99 -2.75
N GLY A 38 -10.20 -6.84 -3.47
CA GLY A 38 -10.29 -8.27 -3.18
C GLY A 38 -8.93 -8.98 -3.25
N LEU A 39 -8.07 -8.61 -4.20
CA LEU A 39 -6.71 -9.15 -4.30
C LEU A 39 -5.84 -8.74 -3.10
N TYR A 40 -5.84 -7.45 -2.74
CA TYR A 40 -5.09 -6.96 -1.58
C TYR A 40 -5.55 -7.61 -0.29
N LYS A 41 -6.86 -7.75 -0.08
CA LYS A 41 -7.43 -8.39 1.10
C LYS A 41 -6.97 -9.84 1.23
N LYS A 42 -7.01 -10.62 0.14
CA LYS A 42 -6.57 -12.03 0.14
C LYS A 42 -5.09 -12.17 0.52
N GLU A 43 -4.22 -11.29 0.00
CA GLU A 43 -2.80 -11.34 0.35
C GLU A 43 -2.53 -10.91 1.79
N LEU A 44 -3.27 -9.92 2.31
CA LEU A 44 -3.21 -9.53 3.72
C LEU A 44 -3.62 -10.69 4.64
N GLU A 45 -4.71 -11.39 4.31
CA GLU A 45 -5.17 -12.58 5.02
C GLU A 45 -4.14 -13.72 4.94
N ALA A 46 -3.55 -13.95 3.76
CA ALA A 46 -2.53 -14.97 3.58
C ALA A 46 -1.24 -14.67 4.38
N ALA A 47 -0.80 -13.42 4.40
CA ALA A 47 0.34 -12.99 5.19
C ALA A 47 0.06 -13.12 6.69
N ALA A 48 -1.14 -12.73 7.13
CA ALA A 48 -1.55 -12.86 8.52
C ALA A 48 -1.59 -14.33 8.97
N PHE A 49 -2.13 -15.21 8.13
CA PHE A 49 -2.15 -16.65 8.36
C PHE A 49 -0.74 -17.24 8.51
N LYS A 50 0.24 -16.72 7.76
CA LYS A 50 1.66 -17.09 7.89
C LYS A 50 2.36 -16.49 9.11
N GLY A 51 1.69 -15.63 9.87
CA GLY A 51 2.28 -14.92 11.00
C GLY A 51 3.24 -13.80 10.60
N ALA A 52 3.15 -13.27 9.37
CA ALA A 52 4.04 -12.21 8.92
C ALA A 52 3.65 -10.87 9.54
N GLU A 53 4.60 -10.23 10.23
CA GLU A 53 4.37 -8.91 10.82
C GLU A 53 4.41 -7.77 9.79
N THR A 54 5.23 -7.94 8.75
CA THR A 54 5.38 -6.97 7.66
C THR A 54 5.05 -7.62 6.32
N ILE A 55 4.30 -6.92 5.49
CA ILE A 55 4.00 -7.29 4.10
C ILE A 55 4.47 -6.18 3.16
N TYR A 56 5.03 -6.59 2.01
CA TYR A 56 5.53 -5.71 0.97
C TYR A 56 4.73 -5.91 -0.30
N PHE A 57 4.01 -4.88 -0.74
CA PHE A 57 3.34 -4.85 -2.03
C PHE A 57 4.16 -4.05 -3.04
N PRO A 58 4.17 -4.41 -4.33
CA PRO A 58 4.70 -3.54 -5.35
C PRO A 58 3.79 -2.32 -5.54
N SER A 59 4.36 -1.22 -6.03
CA SER A 59 3.57 -0.05 -6.42
C SER A 59 2.80 -0.29 -7.72
N LEU A 60 1.61 0.29 -7.80
CA LEU A 60 0.84 0.32 -9.05
C LEU A 60 1.54 1.19 -10.12
N SER A 61 1.47 0.73 -11.35
CA SER A 61 1.83 1.48 -12.54
C SER A 61 0.56 1.87 -13.32
N CYS A 62 0.40 3.15 -13.64
CA CYS A 62 -0.71 3.64 -14.43
C CYS A 62 -0.36 4.97 -15.10
N SER A 63 -0.68 5.11 -16.39
CA SER A 63 -0.48 6.36 -17.13
C SER A 63 -1.51 7.44 -16.77
N SER A 64 -2.66 7.06 -16.22
CA SER A 64 -3.72 7.99 -15.81
C SER A 64 -3.61 8.33 -14.32
N GLN A 65 -3.14 9.54 -14.00
CA GLN A 65 -3.06 10.02 -12.62
C GLN A 65 -4.40 9.96 -11.87
N PRO A 66 -5.54 10.43 -12.40
CA PRO A 66 -6.81 10.35 -11.67
C PRO A 66 -7.22 8.91 -11.32
N LEU A 67 -6.94 7.95 -12.20
CA LEU A 67 -7.22 6.54 -11.94
C LEU A 67 -6.26 5.98 -10.88
N LEU A 68 -4.98 6.36 -10.94
CA LEU A 68 -3.97 5.98 -9.96
C LEU A 68 -4.34 6.46 -8.55
N PHE A 69 -4.75 7.72 -8.40
CA PHE A 69 -5.20 8.27 -7.11
C PHE A 69 -6.38 7.49 -6.53
N ARG A 70 -7.38 7.18 -7.37
CA ARG A 70 -8.54 6.38 -6.95
C ARG A 70 -8.15 4.97 -6.53
N ALA A 71 -7.25 4.32 -7.27
CA ALA A 71 -6.78 2.98 -6.95
C ALA A 71 -5.96 2.95 -5.65
N ILE A 72 -5.06 3.92 -5.44
CA ILE A 72 -4.29 4.06 -4.20
C ILE A 72 -5.24 4.25 -3.00
N SER A 73 -6.23 5.15 -3.14
CA SER A 73 -7.23 5.36 -2.08
C SER A 73 -8.05 4.09 -1.77
N GLN A 74 -8.39 3.29 -2.79
CA GLN A 74 -9.06 2.02 -2.57
C GLN A 74 -8.17 1.02 -1.82
N ILE A 75 -6.88 0.94 -2.17
CA ILE A 75 -5.91 0.08 -1.50
C ILE A 75 -5.74 0.50 -0.03
N TYR A 76 -5.54 1.79 0.25
CA TYR A 76 -5.41 2.26 1.63
C TYR A 76 -6.63 1.96 2.48
N ARG A 77 -7.84 2.19 1.95
CA ARG A 77 -9.08 1.78 2.65
C ARG A 77 -9.08 0.29 2.95
N THR A 78 -8.78 -0.54 1.95
CA THR A 78 -8.76 -2.00 2.12
C THR A 78 -7.78 -2.45 3.21
N ILE A 79 -6.58 -1.84 3.25
CA ILE A 79 -5.57 -2.16 4.26
C ILE A 79 -6.01 -1.70 5.66
N LEU A 80 -6.58 -0.50 5.78
CA LEU A 80 -7.07 0.03 7.05
C LEU A 80 -8.25 -0.79 7.57
N ASP A 81 -9.23 -1.09 6.72
CA ASP A 81 -10.39 -1.94 7.06
C ASP A 81 -9.94 -3.32 7.54
N PHE A 82 -8.88 -3.89 6.94
CA PHE A 82 -8.27 -5.14 7.40
C PHE A 82 -7.63 -5.01 8.79
N GLY A 83 -6.90 -3.91 9.04
CA GLY A 83 -6.28 -3.65 10.34
C GLY A 83 -7.29 -3.35 11.45
N ASP A 84 -8.45 -2.79 11.12
CA ASP A 84 -9.53 -2.48 12.05
C ASP A 84 -10.42 -3.70 12.36
N ALA A 85 -10.41 -4.72 11.48
CA ALA A 85 -11.24 -5.93 11.62
C ALA A 85 -10.82 -6.87 12.77
N GLY A 86 -9.67 -6.66 13.42
CA GLY A 86 -9.26 -7.42 14.59
C GLY A 86 -7.75 -7.52 14.78
N ASP A 87 -7.33 -8.34 15.76
CA ASP A 87 -5.91 -8.55 16.04
C ASP A 87 -5.29 -9.48 14.98
N THR A 88 -4.64 -8.87 14.01
CA THR A 88 -3.87 -9.54 12.94
C THR A 88 -2.39 -9.52 13.29
N SER A 89 -1.64 -10.53 12.86
CA SER A 89 -0.17 -10.55 12.98
C SER A 89 0.47 -9.45 12.14
N VAL A 90 -0.16 -9.04 11.03
CA VAL A 90 0.34 -7.95 10.16
C VAL A 90 0.23 -6.61 10.88
N LYS A 91 1.36 -6.04 11.26
CA LYS A 91 1.45 -4.72 11.89
C LYS A 91 1.88 -3.63 10.91
N LYS A 92 2.53 -4.00 9.80
CA LYS A 92 3.07 -3.05 8.83
C LYS A 92 2.85 -3.47 7.38
N VAL A 93 2.40 -2.53 6.55
CA VAL A 93 2.27 -2.69 5.11
C VAL A 93 3.17 -1.67 4.40
N CYS A 94 4.05 -2.16 3.54
CA CYS A 94 4.96 -1.33 2.76
C CYS A 94 4.61 -1.40 1.28
N ILE A 95 4.39 -0.24 0.65
CA ILE A 95 4.31 -0.12 -0.80
C ILE A 95 5.71 0.16 -1.34
N VAL A 96 6.28 -0.80 -2.05
CA VAL A 96 7.60 -0.75 -2.64
C VAL A 96 7.51 -0.07 -4.00
N CYS A 97 8.01 1.16 -4.06
CA CYS A 97 7.99 1.99 -5.25
C CYS A 97 9.35 1.96 -5.96
N GLU A 98 9.35 1.68 -7.26
CA GLU A 98 10.56 1.73 -8.08
C GLU A 98 10.96 3.17 -8.43
N ASP A 99 9.95 4.02 -8.63
CA ASP A 99 10.11 5.41 -9.07
C ASP A 99 9.73 6.40 -7.94
N ASP A 100 10.49 7.49 -7.83
CA ASP A 100 10.29 8.51 -6.80
C ASP A 100 8.97 9.30 -7.03
N ASP A 101 8.50 9.45 -8.26
CA ASP A 101 7.23 10.11 -8.62
C ASP A 101 6.03 9.23 -8.23
N ILE A 102 6.15 7.92 -8.44
CA ILE A 102 5.13 6.96 -7.97
C ILE A 102 5.10 6.97 -6.45
N ARG A 103 6.26 6.89 -5.78
CA ARG A 103 6.34 7.00 -4.31
C ARG A 103 5.67 8.28 -3.82
N ASN A 104 5.97 9.40 -4.47
CA ASN A 104 5.40 10.69 -4.14
C ASN A 104 3.87 10.69 -4.25
N THR A 105 3.33 10.04 -5.28
CA THR A 105 1.87 9.91 -5.46
C THR A 105 1.22 9.17 -4.28
N TYR A 106 1.82 8.08 -3.81
CA TYR A 106 1.34 7.36 -2.62
C TYR A 106 1.37 8.22 -1.35
N MET A 107 2.47 8.98 -1.15
CA MET A 107 2.61 9.89 -0.02
C MET A 107 1.58 11.03 -0.07
N VAL A 108 1.34 11.63 -1.23
CA VAL A 108 0.34 12.67 -1.45
C VAL A 108 -1.05 12.16 -1.10
N VAL A 109 -1.47 11.01 -1.64
CA VAL A 109 -2.79 10.44 -1.34
C VAL A 109 -2.95 10.18 0.16
N TRP A 110 -1.92 9.66 0.83
CA TRP A 110 -1.96 9.47 2.28
C TRP A 110 -2.10 10.79 3.03
N ASN A 111 -1.23 11.74 2.75
CA ASN A 111 -1.13 13.01 3.47
C ASN A 111 -2.37 13.90 3.30
N PHE A 112 -3.03 13.83 2.14
CA PHE A 112 -4.24 14.61 1.87
C PHE A 112 -5.52 13.97 2.42
N TYR A 113 -5.65 12.64 2.38
CA TYR A 113 -6.93 11.99 2.65
C TYR A 113 -6.97 11.14 3.94
N TYR A 114 -5.82 10.74 4.48
CA TYR A 114 -5.75 9.77 5.58
C TYR A 114 -4.97 10.27 6.80
N ALA A 115 -3.94 11.10 6.59
CA ALA A 115 -3.19 11.67 7.69
C ALA A 115 -4.04 12.70 8.47
N GLY A 116 -4.62 12.27 9.60
CA GLY A 116 -5.44 13.13 10.45
C GLY A 116 -4.65 14.20 11.23
N THR A 117 -3.32 14.07 11.31
CA THR A 117 -2.43 15.02 11.99
C THR A 117 -1.13 15.18 11.21
N LYS A 118 -0.36 16.25 11.49
CA LYS A 118 0.97 16.44 10.89
C LYS A 118 1.92 15.26 11.18
N ASN A 119 1.87 14.71 12.40
CA ASN A 119 2.74 13.60 12.80
C ASN A 119 2.37 12.27 12.13
N ALA A 120 1.14 12.14 11.64
CA ALA A 120 0.69 10.95 10.91
C ALA A 120 1.01 11.00 9.41
N ARG A 121 1.59 12.11 8.92
CA ARG A 121 1.97 12.24 7.50
C ARG A 121 3.15 11.35 7.17
N MET A 122 3.12 10.75 5.99
CA MET A 122 4.32 10.18 5.38
C MET A 122 5.22 11.36 5.01
N ASN A 123 6.35 11.48 5.69
CA ASN A 123 7.36 12.51 5.43
C ASN A 123 8.71 11.85 5.17
N ASP A 124 9.43 12.37 4.17
CA ASP A 124 10.81 11.98 3.85
C ASP A 124 11.77 13.18 3.85
N GLY A 125 11.39 14.26 4.54
CA GLY A 125 12.18 15.49 4.67
C GLY A 125 12.05 16.45 3.49
N ARG A 126 11.29 16.08 2.44
CA ARG A 126 11.00 16.96 1.29
C ARG A 126 9.79 17.87 1.51
N TRP A 127 9.04 17.65 2.60
CA TRP A 127 7.76 18.31 2.87
C TRP A 127 7.81 18.86 4.30
N ASP A 128 8.03 20.17 4.44
CA ASP A 128 7.92 20.93 5.71
C ASP A 128 6.48 21.39 5.99
#